data_AF-A0A6Y3Y5M1-F1
#
_entry.id   AF-A0A6Y3Y5M1-F1
#
_cell.length_a   1.000
_cell.length_b   1.000
_cell.length_c   1.000
_cell.angle_alpha   90.00
_cell.angle_beta   90.00
_cell.angle_gamma   90.00
#
_symmetry.space_group_name_H-M   'P 1'
#
loop_
_entity.id
_entity.type
_entity.pdbx_description
1 polymer ?
#
loop_
_entity_poly.entity_id
_entity_poly.type
_entity_poly.pdbx_seq_one_letter_code
_entity_poly.pdbx_strand_id
1 'polypeptide(L)'
;ALERLFRDDLQDGSLEQLMLLPVPLPAVVLAKVLAHWAVTGLPLMMLSPLVALLLGMDVYGWKIMALTLLLGTPALGFLAAPGVALTAGLRRGGVLLGILVLPLSVPVLIFATAAMDAASMHLPVDGYLAVLGALLAGSATLSPFATAAALRISTQ
;
A
#
# COMPACT_ATOMS: atom_id res chain seq x y z
N ALA A 1 -0.24 -9.11 8.29
CA ALA A 1 1.10 -8.55 8.04
C ALA A 1 1.11 -7.04 8.23
N LEU A 2 0.26 -6.30 7.51
CA LEU A 2 0.20 -4.84 7.61
C LEU A 2 -0.19 -4.31 9.00
N GLU A 3 -1.10 -4.98 9.73
CA GLU A 3 -1.44 -4.63 11.12
C GLU A 3 -0.24 -4.62 12.08
N ARG A 4 0.80 -5.42 11.77
CA ARG A 4 2.00 -5.54 12.59
C ARG A 4 3.05 -4.47 12.26
N LEU A 5 2.83 -3.67 11.21
CA LEU A 5 3.82 -2.73 10.69
C LEU A 5 4.33 -1.74 11.74
N PHE A 6 3.45 -1.27 12.64
CA PHE A 6 3.83 -0.38 13.76
C PHE A 6 3.56 -0.97 15.13
N ARG A 7 2.64 -1.95 15.23
CA ARG A 7 2.26 -2.54 16.52
C ARG A 7 3.41 -3.30 17.17
N ASP A 8 4.15 -4.10 16.40
CA ASP A 8 5.23 -4.92 16.96
C ASP A 8 6.33 -4.01 17.51
N ASP A 9 6.75 -3.00 16.74
CA ASP A 9 7.70 -1.97 17.17
C ASP A 9 7.21 -1.13 18.37
N LEU A 10 5.89 -0.93 18.49
CA LEU A 10 5.32 -0.24 19.64
C LEU A 10 5.38 -1.13 20.89
N GLN A 11 5.15 -2.44 20.74
CA GLN A 11 5.16 -3.40 21.85
C GLN A 11 6.56 -3.68 22.39
N ASP A 12 7.59 -3.64 21.53
CA ASP A 12 8.99 -3.85 21.94
C ASP A 12 9.75 -2.55 22.26
N GLY A 13 9.11 -1.38 22.08
CA GLY A 13 9.68 -0.05 22.36
C GLY A 13 10.55 0.52 21.24
N SER A 14 10.76 -0.21 20.14
CA SER A 14 11.56 0.26 19.00
C SER A 14 10.95 1.49 18.33
N LEU A 15 9.62 1.60 18.31
CA LEU A 15 8.93 2.74 17.71
C LEU A 15 9.23 4.04 18.45
N GLU A 16 9.32 3.99 19.78
CA GLU A 16 9.68 5.15 20.60
C GLU A 16 11.12 5.58 20.31
N GLN A 17 12.05 4.63 20.16
CA GLN A 17 13.43 4.91 19.76
C GLN A 17 13.48 5.55 18.37
N LEU A 18 12.71 5.04 17.40
CA LEU A 18 12.62 5.61 16.06
C LEU A 18 12.08 7.05 16.06
N MET A 19 11.18 7.38 17.00
CA MET A 19 10.63 8.74 17.15
C MET A 19 11.62 9.72 17.77
N LEU A 20 12.64 9.24 18.48
CA LEU A 20 13.71 10.05 19.07
C LEU A 20 14.89 10.28 18.13
N LEU A 21 14.97 9.57 17.01
CA LEU A 21 16.04 9.77 16.02
C LEU A 21 16.00 11.19 15.43
N PRO A 22 17.17 11.76 15.04
CA PRO A 22 17.27 13.06 14.38
C PRO A 22 16.84 12.98 12.90
N VAL A 23 15.77 12.24 12.61
CA VAL A 23 15.22 12.01 11.27
C VAL A 23 13.73 12.34 11.31
N PRO A 24 13.17 13.01 10.29
CA PRO A 24 11.74 13.28 10.27
C PRO A 24 10.94 11.97 10.29
N LEU A 25 10.00 11.84 11.24
CA LEU A 25 9.14 10.66 11.38
C LEU A 25 8.42 10.25 10.07
N PRO A 26 7.95 11.17 9.20
CA PRO A 26 7.45 10.81 7.88
C PRO A 26 8.45 10.01 7.02
N ALA A 27 9.75 10.29 7.09
CA ALA A 27 10.76 9.52 6.36
C ALA A 27 10.89 8.09 6.91
N VAL A 28 10.78 7.91 8.23
CA VAL A 28 10.74 6.58 8.86
C VAL A 28 9.52 5.80 8.38
N VAL A 29 8.35 6.43 8.35
CA VAL A 29 7.12 5.82 7.82
C VAL A 29 7.30 5.40 6.37
N LEU A 30 7.80 6.30 5.52
CA LEU A 30 8.04 6.02 4.11
C LEU A 30 8.94 4.79 3.94
N ALA A 31 10.06 4.74 4.66
CA ALA A 31 10.99 3.62 4.63
C ALA A 31 10.34 2.31 5.06
N LYS A 32 9.53 2.31 6.13
CA LYS A 32 8.84 1.10 6.62
C LYS A 32 7.79 0.60 5.64
N VAL A 33 6.98 1.49 5.05
CA VAL A 33 5.97 1.10 4.06
C VAL A 33 6.64 0.53 2.81
N LEU A 34 7.73 1.15 2.34
CA LEU A 34 8.50 0.64 1.20
C LEU A 34 9.17 -0.71 1.49
N ALA A 35 9.74 -0.89 2.68
CA ALA A 35 10.31 -2.17 3.09
C ALA A 35 9.23 -3.27 3.16
N HIS A 36 8.05 -2.94 3.72
CA HIS A 36 6.92 -3.85 3.74
C HIS A 36 6.46 -4.23 2.32
N TRP A 37 6.36 -3.25 1.42
CA TRP A 37 6.02 -3.48 0.03
C TRP A 37 7.09 -4.30 -0.69
N ALA A 38 8.38 -4.07 -0.44
CA ALA A 38 9.44 -4.85 -1.04
C ALA A 38 9.35 -6.34 -0.65
N VAL A 39 8.99 -6.64 0.59
CA VAL A 39 8.86 -8.02 1.08
C VAL A 39 7.58 -8.70 0.55
N THR A 40 6.51 -7.96 0.29
CA THR A 40 5.20 -8.53 -0.09
C THR A 40 4.90 -8.38 -1.59
N GLY A 41 5.11 -7.18 -2.14
CA GLY A 41 4.85 -6.81 -3.52
C GLY A 41 5.88 -7.36 -4.51
N LEU A 42 7.18 -7.31 -4.22
CA LEU A 42 8.19 -7.82 -5.18
C LEU A 42 8.03 -9.32 -5.46
N PRO A 43 7.84 -10.21 -4.45
CA PRO A 43 7.58 -11.62 -4.74
C PRO A 43 6.31 -11.84 -5.57
N LEU A 44 5.24 -11.08 -5.31
CA LEU A 44 4.02 -11.13 -6.11
C LEU A 44 4.28 -10.71 -7.57
N MET A 45 5.10 -9.67 -7.78
CA MET A 45 5.45 -9.19 -9.12
C MET A 45 6.31 -10.20 -9.88
N MET A 46 7.22 -10.88 -9.18
CA MET A 46 8.02 -12.00 -9.74
C MET A 46 7.16 -13.20 -10.12
N LEU A 47 6.07 -13.46 -9.39
CA LEU A 47 5.11 -14.53 -9.69
C LEU A 47 4.09 -14.15 -10.77
N SER A 48 3.94 -12.87 -11.09
CA SER A 48 2.97 -12.39 -12.10
C SER A 48 3.06 -13.06 -13.49
N PRO A 49 4.23 -13.38 -14.10
CA PRO A 49 4.27 -14.10 -15.37
C PRO A 49 3.70 -15.52 -15.27
N LEU A 50 3.89 -16.19 -14.13
CA LEU A 50 3.29 -17.51 -13.91
C LEU A 50 1.77 -17.41 -13.85
N VAL A 51 1.24 -16.38 -13.16
CA VAL A 51 -0.20 -16.10 -13.11
C VAL A 51 -0.76 -15.77 -14.50
N ALA A 52 -0.05 -14.96 -15.29
CA ALA A 52 -0.47 -14.65 -16.65
C ALA A 52 -0.59 -15.91 -17.53
N LEU A 53 0.38 -16.82 -17.40
CA LEU A 53 0.36 -18.11 -18.10
C LEU A 53 -0.85 -18.96 -17.66
N LEU A 54 -1.10 -19.05 -16.36
CA LEU A 54 -2.22 -19.81 -15.78
C LEU A 54 -3.58 -19.26 -16.23
N LEU A 55 -3.69 -17.95 -16.43
CA LEU A 55 -4.90 -17.27 -16.90
C LEU A 55 -5.01 -17.22 -18.44
N GLY A 56 -4.05 -17.78 -19.18
CA GLY A 56 -4.05 -17.78 -20.64
C GLY A 56 -3.91 -16.38 -21.25
N MET A 57 -3.27 -15.45 -20.54
CA MET A 57 -3.14 -14.06 -20.95
C MET A 57 -2.06 -13.89 -22.03
N ASP A 58 -2.28 -12.92 -22.92
CA ASP A 58 -1.28 -12.49 -23.88
C ASP A 58 -0.21 -11.59 -23.23
N VAL A 59 0.84 -11.26 -23.99
CA VAL A 59 1.95 -10.43 -23.50
C VAL A 59 1.49 -9.03 -23.12
N TYR A 60 0.50 -8.47 -23.82
CA TYR A 60 -0.04 -7.15 -23.50
C TYR A 60 -0.79 -7.17 -22.16
N GLY A 61 -1.71 -8.11 -21.96
CA GLY A 61 -2.44 -8.27 -20.70
C GLY A 61 -1.50 -8.52 -19.52
N TRP A 62 -0.45 -9.32 -19.69
CA TRP A 62 0.56 -9.51 -18.65
C TRP A 62 1.27 -8.20 -18.27
N LYS A 63 1.67 -7.38 -19.24
CA LYS A 63 2.32 -6.08 -18.96
C LYS A 63 1.40 -5.16 -18.16
N ILE A 64 0.12 -5.10 -18.52
CA ILE A 64 -0.85 -4.26 -17.79
C ILE A 64 -1.07 -4.80 -16.37
N MET A 65 -1.15 -6.12 -16.20
CA MET A 65 -1.21 -6.73 -14.87
C MET A 65 0.03 -6.38 -14.03
N ALA A 66 1.22 -6.48 -14.60
CA ALA A 66 2.46 -6.13 -13.91
C ALA A 66 2.47 -4.64 -13.50
N LEU A 67 2.03 -3.73 -14.38
CA LEU A 67 1.97 -2.30 -14.09
C LEU A 67 0.91 -1.95 -13.03
N THR A 68 -0.26 -2.55 -13.12
CA THR A 68 -1.34 -2.35 -12.12
C THR A 68 -0.93 -2.90 -10.75
N LEU A 69 -0.21 -4.03 -10.69
CA LEU A 69 0.38 -4.53 -9.45
C LEU A 69 1.46 -3.58 -8.92
N LEU A 70 2.37 -3.11 -9.78
CA LEU A 70 3.46 -2.21 -9.41
C LEU A 70 2.94 -0.88 -8.83
N LEU A 71 1.84 -0.33 -9.38
CA LEU A 71 1.28 0.94 -8.93
C LEU A 71 0.28 0.76 -7.79
N GLY A 72 -0.61 -0.23 -7.90
CA GLY A 72 -1.72 -0.44 -6.97
C GLY A 72 -1.27 -0.99 -5.62
N THR A 73 -0.36 -1.97 -5.60
CA THR A 73 0.07 -2.59 -4.33
C THR A 73 0.79 -1.63 -3.37
N PRO A 74 1.75 -0.78 -3.81
CA PRO A 74 2.32 0.22 -2.89
C PRO A 74 1.31 1.32 -2.54
N ALA A 75 0.41 1.70 -3.46
CA ALA A 75 -0.63 2.68 -3.17
C ALA A 75 -1.56 2.21 -2.04
N LEU A 76 -1.96 0.93 -2.06
CA LEU A 76 -2.72 0.32 -0.97
C LEU A 76 -1.95 0.35 0.36
N GLY A 77 -0.65 0.03 0.32
CA GLY A 77 0.22 0.10 1.50
C GLY A 77 0.27 1.51 2.11
N PHE A 78 0.46 2.54 1.27
CA PHE A 78 0.45 3.92 1.72
C PHE A 78 -0.92 4.37 2.21
N LEU A 79 -2.01 4.05 1.52
CA LEU A 79 -3.36 4.43 1.94
C LEU A 79 -3.77 3.78 3.27
N ALA A 80 -3.27 2.58 3.55
CA ALA A 80 -3.58 1.86 4.77
C ALA A 80 -2.71 2.26 5.97
N ALA A 81 -1.51 2.80 5.75
CA ALA A 81 -0.56 3.14 6.81
C ALA A 81 -1.12 4.05 7.93
N PRO A 82 -1.90 5.12 7.66
CA PRO A 82 -2.47 5.96 8.69
C PRO A 82 -3.47 5.19 9.57
N GLY A 83 -4.24 4.28 8.97
CA GLY A 83 -5.18 3.41 9.71
C GLY A 83 -4.48 2.43 10.63
N VAL A 84 -3.36 1.86 10.17
CA VAL A 84 -2.50 1.01 11.01
C VAL A 84 -1.95 1.82 12.18
N ALA A 85 -1.46 3.04 11.94
CA ALA A 85 -0.91 3.90 12.98
C ALA A 85 -1.96 4.30 14.04
N LEU A 86 -3.17 4.68 13.62
CA LEU A 86 -4.26 5.03 14.54
C LEU A 86 -4.72 3.86 15.41
N THR A 87 -4.54 2.63 14.94
CA THR A 87 -5.00 1.42 15.63
C THR A 87 -3.88 0.62 16.30
N ALA A 88 -2.64 1.12 16.24
CA ALA A 88 -1.46 0.45 16.78
C ALA A 88 -1.56 0.21 18.30
N GLY A 89 -2.02 1.23 19.06
CA GLY A 89 -2.21 1.15 20.51
C GLY A 89 -3.48 0.42 20.98
N LEU A 90 -4.38 0.00 20.07
CA LEU A 90 -5.66 -0.61 20.43
C LEU A 90 -5.58 -2.14 20.49
N ARG A 91 -6.15 -2.75 21.55
CA ARG A 91 -6.23 -4.22 21.73
C ARG A 91 -7.05 -4.95 20.66
N ARG A 92 -7.98 -4.27 19.98
CA ARG A 92 -8.84 -4.81 18.89
C ARG A 92 -8.64 -4.09 17.55
N GLY A 93 -7.42 -3.63 17.27
CA GLY A 93 -7.15 -2.78 16.09
C GLY A 93 -7.56 -3.36 14.74
N GLY A 94 -7.59 -4.69 14.56
CA GLY A 94 -7.86 -5.30 13.24
C GLY A 94 -9.26 -5.04 12.67
N VAL A 95 -10.30 -4.97 13.53
CA VAL A 95 -11.67 -4.68 13.06
C VAL A 95 -11.79 -3.22 12.59
N LEU A 96 -11.22 -2.29 13.35
CA LEU A 96 -11.20 -0.87 13.00
C LEU A 96 -10.36 -0.61 11.74
N LEU A 97 -9.28 -1.37 11.58
CA LEU A 97 -8.42 -1.31 10.42
C LEU A 97 -9.17 -1.70 9.15
N GLY A 98 -9.97 -2.78 9.19
CA GLY A 98 -10.82 -3.17 8.07
C GLY A 98 -11.81 -2.08 7.66
N ILE A 99 -12.50 -1.47 8.64
CA ILE A 99 -13.49 -0.40 8.39
C ILE A 99 -12.83 0.84 7.76
N LEU A 100 -11.61 1.18 8.17
CA LEU A 100 -10.92 2.37 7.64
C LEU A 100 -10.24 2.11 6.29
N VAL A 101 -9.61 0.95 6.13
CA VAL A 101 -8.76 0.65 4.97
C VAL A 101 -9.58 0.21 3.76
N LEU A 102 -10.68 -0.52 3.97
CA LEU A 102 -11.53 -0.98 2.87
C LEU A 102 -12.02 0.17 1.95
N PRO A 103 -12.68 1.23 2.44
CA PRO A 103 -13.16 2.30 1.56
C PRO A 103 -12.03 3.04 0.84
N LEU A 104 -10.86 3.19 1.49
CA LEU A 104 -9.68 3.79 0.87
C LEU A 104 -9.06 2.90 -0.20
N SER A 105 -9.26 1.57 -0.11
CA SER A 105 -8.75 0.61 -1.10
C SER A 105 -9.60 0.54 -2.36
N VAL A 106 -10.90 0.84 -2.24
CA VAL A 106 -11.88 0.73 -3.35
C VAL A 106 -11.44 1.50 -4.61
N PRO A 107 -11.00 2.78 -4.55
CA PRO A 107 -10.57 3.49 -5.76
C PRO A 107 -9.43 2.77 -6.49
N VAL A 108 -8.41 2.32 -5.75
CA VAL A 108 -7.27 1.59 -6.34
C VAL A 108 -7.74 0.32 -7.02
N LEU A 109 -8.63 -0.44 -6.37
CA LEU A 109 -9.18 -1.68 -6.92
C LEU A 109 -10.00 -1.41 -8.19
N ILE A 110 -10.88 -0.40 -8.19
CA ILE A 110 -11.70 -0.03 -9.34
C ILE A 110 -10.82 0.27 -10.56
N PHE A 111 -9.82 1.13 -10.41
CA PHE A 111 -8.97 1.53 -11.53
C PHE A 111 -8.05 0.40 -12.00
N ALA A 112 -7.55 -0.44 -11.09
CA ALA A 112 -6.76 -1.61 -11.45
C ALA A 112 -7.60 -2.64 -12.21
N THR A 113 -8.80 -2.97 -11.74
CA THR A 113 -9.69 -3.92 -12.45
C THR A 113 -10.15 -3.37 -13.79
N ALA A 114 -10.46 -2.07 -13.87
CA ALA A 114 -10.85 -1.43 -15.12
C ALA A 114 -9.71 -1.43 -16.16
N ALA A 115 -8.46 -1.23 -15.72
CA ALA A 115 -7.29 -1.35 -16.59
C ALA A 115 -7.13 -2.78 -17.14
N MET A 116 -7.37 -3.80 -16.31
CA MET A 116 -7.31 -5.20 -16.73
C MET A 116 -8.43 -5.56 -17.72
N ASP A 117 -9.64 -5.09 -17.48
CA ASP A 117 -10.79 -5.30 -18.36
C ASP A 117 -10.56 -4.63 -19.73
N ALA A 118 -10.12 -3.36 -19.73
CA ALA A 118 -9.74 -2.64 -20.94
C ALA A 118 -8.60 -3.33 -21.69
N ALA A 119 -7.60 -3.87 -20.98
CA ALA A 119 -6.49 -4.59 -21.60
C ALA A 119 -6.96 -5.88 -22.31
N SER A 120 -7.93 -6.60 -21.73
CA SER A 120 -8.49 -7.81 -22.34
C SER A 120 -9.23 -7.55 -23.65
N MET A 121 -9.79 -6.34 -23.80
CA MET A 121 -10.44 -5.87 -25.02
C MET A 121 -9.50 -5.09 -25.95
N HIS A 122 -8.20 -5.02 -25.64
CA HIS A 122 -7.20 -4.20 -26.34
C HIS A 122 -7.59 -2.72 -26.49
N LEU A 123 -8.30 -2.18 -25.50
CA LEU A 123 -8.65 -0.77 -25.42
C LEU A 123 -7.51 0.06 -24.79
N PRO A 124 -7.53 1.40 -24.95
CA PRO A 124 -6.57 2.29 -24.31
C PRO A 124 -6.62 2.17 -22.78
N VAL A 125 -5.45 1.98 -22.15
CA VAL A 125 -5.31 1.77 -20.69
C VAL A 125 -4.63 2.94 -19.96
N ASP A 126 -4.07 3.89 -20.70
CA ASP A 126 -3.20 4.94 -20.16
C ASP A 126 -3.90 5.79 -19.10
N GLY A 127 -5.20 6.07 -19.28
CA GLY A 127 -5.98 6.84 -18.32
C GLY A 127 -6.09 6.14 -16.96
N TYR A 128 -6.34 4.83 -16.95
CA TYR A 128 -6.44 4.05 -15.71
C TYR A 128 -5.08 3.98 -15.00
N LEU A 129 -4.00 3.77 -15.76
CA LEU A 129 -2.64 3.76 -15.22
C LEU A 129 -2.22 5.13 -14.68
N ALA A 130 -2.60 6.23 -15.35
CA ALA A 130 -2.35 7.59 -14.88
C ALA A 130 -3.05 7.87 -13.55
N VAL A 131 -4.30 7.41 -13.38
CA VAL A 131 -5.02 7.55 -12.11
C VAL A 131 -4.37 6.71 -11.01
N LEU A 132 -3.97 5.47 -11.30
CA LEU A 132 -3.22 4.65 -10.33
C LEU A 132 -1.89 5.31 -9.93
N GLY A 133 -1.18 5.88 -10.90
CA GLY A 133 0.05 6.65 -10.66
C GLY A 133 -0.21 7.89 -9.80
N ALA A 134 -1.29 8.62 -10.05
CA ALA A 134 -1.69 9.78 -9.25
C ALA A 134 -2.08 9.39 -7.82
N LEU A 135 -2.81 8.29 -7.64
CA LEU A 135 -3.13 7.74 -6.31
C LEU A 135 -1.87 7.31 -5.56
N LEU A 136 -0.93 6.66 -6.23
CA LEU A 136 0.35 6.30 -5.64
C LEU A 136 1.15 7.55 -5.26
N ALA A 137 1.30 8.51 -6.16
CA ALA A 137 2.06 9.74 -5.89
C ALA A 137 1.43 10.56 -4.75
N GLY A 138 0.10 10.72 -4.75
CA GLY A 138 -0.63 11.42 -3.71
C GLY A 138 -0.55 10.71 -2.35
N SER A 139 -0.73 9.38 -2.33
CA SER A 139 -0.62 8.60 -1.09
C SER A 139 0.81 8.54 -0.57
N ALA A 140 1.82 8.32 -1.43
CA ALA A 140 3.23 8.27 -1.03
C ALA A 140 3.75 9.61 -0.49
N THR A 141 3.18 10.73 -0.95
CA THR A 141 3.54 12.06 -0.45
C THR A 141 2.77 12.44 0.82
N LEU A 142 1.45 12.25 0.86
CA LEU A 142 0.60 12.71 1.97
C LEU A 142 0.54 11.73 3.15
N SER A 143 0.49 10.42 2.86
CA SER A 143 0.29 9.39 3.89
C SER A 143 1.39 9.35 4.94
N PRO A 144 2.69 9.52 4.62
CA PRO A 144 3.72 9.51 5.65
C PRO A 144 3.54 10.60 6.72
N PHE A 145 3.05 11.78 6.34
CA PHE A 145 2.74 12.86 7.28
C PHE A 145 1.52 12.52 8.15
N ALA A 146 0.44 12.01 7.53
CA ALA A 146 -0.76 11.60 8.25
C ALA A 146 -0.46 10.47 9.24
N THR A 147 0.33 9.48 8.81
CA THR A 147 0.78 8.36 9.64
C THR A 147 1.66 8.83 10.79
N ALA A 148 2.60 9.74 10.54
CA ALA A 148 3.45 10.32 11.60
C ALA A 148 2.61 11.06 12.67
N ALA A 149 1.59 11.81 12.26
CA ALA A 149 0.65 12.44 13.19
C ALA A 149 -0.16 11.39 13.98
N ALA A 150 -0.66 10.36 13.31
CA ALA A 150 -1.39 9.26 13.94
C ALA A 150 -0.55 8.49 14.96
N LEU A 151 0.73 8.21 14.66
CA LEU A 151 1.63 7.53 15.59
C LEU A 151 1.82 8.36 16.86
N ARG A 152 2.04 9.68 16.75
CA ARG A 152 2.15 10.58 17.91
C ARG A 152 0.92 10.56 18.79
N ILE A 153 -0.28 10.49 18.20
CA ILE A 153 -1.54 10.38 18.95
C ILE A 153 -1.67 9.03 19.64
N SER A 154 -1.26 7.94 18.98
CA SER A 154 -1.37 6.59 19.54
C SER A 154 -0.32 6.26 20.61
N THR A 155 0.79 7.01 20.66
CA THR A 155 1.86 6.86 21.67
C THR A 155 1.69 7.79 22.88
N GLN A 156 0.73 8.71 22.83
CA GLN A 156 0.33 9.56 23.96
C GLN A 156 -0.79 8.89 24.77
#